data_AF-A0A0F9AI18-F1
#
_entry.id   AF-A0A0F9AI18-F1
#
_cell.length_a   1.000
_cell.length_b   1.000
_cell.length_c   1.000
_cell.angle_alpha   90.00
_cell.angle_beta   90.00
_cell.angle_gamma   90.00
#
_symmetry.space_group_name_H-M   'P 1'
#
loop_
_entity.id
_entity.type
_entity.pdbx_description
1 polymer ?
#
loop_
_entity_poly.entity_id
_entity_poly.type
_entity_poly.pdbx_seq_one_letter_code
_entity_poly.pdbx_strand_id
1 'polypeptide(L)'
;LQSKNMEVKRTRAGVLQGFRKLSPGDQQQMLAELPAFKEFISLPSLGESGKARTFRVAKENYFRTVDQIWAPVSRQQRILDNAFEAGEITAKEYRTTRSDNRTNAVAQVEGLRQEPVTAAWLARAERGIEEDPVRFALKAYQQIEPVDIDGDGLILRADMKQFFDARRNFLDGQPVWIQDAIKTQHRATLTPLEVQYENAREHLNGYYDIPRYQGMSLEESERASQVVAQANALNKVTRGAQTVIQTIMQLPGVPGQDKNLAIRALSAGRNPARSRYWAQFPDLNVFFPDLAPGGLEIAG
;
A
#
# COMPACT_ATOMS: atom_id res chain seq x y z
N LEU A 1 -36.87 22.09 6.93
CA LEU A 1 -36.17 22.69 8.10
C LEU A 1 -34.75 23.17 7.76
N GLN A 2 -33.94 22.39 7.03
CA GLN A 2 -32.58 22.81 6.60
C GLN A 2 -32.55 24.04 5.66
N SER A 3 -33.51 24.17 4.73
CA SER A 3 -33.58 25.31 3.80
C SER A 3 -33.86 26.64 4.52
N LYS A 4 -34.88 26.68 5.39
CA LYS A 4 -35.20 27.84 6.23
C LYS A 4 -34.02 28.26 7.12
N ASN A 5 -33.28 27.30 7.68
CA ASN A 5 -32.10 27.61 8.50
C ASN A 5 -30.91 28.15 7.67
N MET A 6 -30.76 27.79 6.39
CA MET A 6 -29.75 28.38 5.51
C MET A 6 -30.11 29.80 5.06
N GLU A 7 -31.39 30.03 4.79
CA GLU A 7 -31.89 31.34 4.37
C GLU A 7 -31.70 32.37 5.49
N VAL A 8 -32.11 32.04 6.72
CA VAL A 8 -31.89 32.87 7.92
C VAL A 8 -30.40 33.15 8.19
N LYS A 9 -29.50 32.20 7.89
CA LYS A 9 -28.04 32.39 8.01
C LYS A 9 -27.48 33.40 7.01
N ARG A 10 -27.94 33.35 5.75
CA ARG A 10 -27.50 34.30 4.71
C ARG A 10 -27.99 35.72 5.01
N THR A 11 -29.22 35.86 5.51
CA THR A 11 -29.79 37.17 5.88
C THR A 11 -29.03 37.79 7.06
N ARG A 12 -28.68 37.00 8.08
CA ARG A 12 -27.91 37.49 9.26
C ARG A 12 -26.51 37.98 8.90
N ALA A 13 -25.79 37.26 8.04
CA ALA A 13 -24.45 37.66 7.60
C ALA A 13 -24.49 38.98 6.81
N GLY A 14 -25.47 39.16 5.93
CA GLY A 14 -25.68 40.42 5.19
C GLY A 14 -26.01 41.60 6.12
N VAL A 15 -26.87 41.38 7.11
CA VAL A 15 -27.26 42.40 8.10
C VAL A 15 -26.05 42.83 8.97
N LEU A 16 -25.24 41.88 9.43
CA LEU A 16 -24.02 42.19 10.20
C LEU A 16 -22.97 42.93 9.37
N GLN A 17 -22.85 42.61 8.07
CA GLN A 17 -21.95 43.30 7.17
C GLN A 17 -22.42 44.73 6.84
N GLY A 18 -23.74 44.92 6.68
CA GLY A 18 -24.35 46.25 6.52
C GLY A 18 -24.14 47.12 7.76
N PHE A 19 -24.37 46.58 8.96
CA PHE A 19 -24.17 47.28 10.22
C PHE A 19 -22.73 47.78 10.41
N ARG A 20 -21.73 46.95 10.09
CA ARG A 20 -20.29 47.32 10.19
C ARG A 20 -19.87 48.44 9.23
N LYS A 21 -20.67 48.74 8.21
CA LYS A 21 -20.40 49.82 7.25
C LYS A 21 -21.03 51.16 7.66
N LEU A 22 -21.88 51.17 8.70
CA LEU A 22 -22.45 52.40 9.26
C LEU A 22 -21.39 53.20 10.02
N SER A 23 -21.60 54.51 10.16
CA SER A 23 -20.72 55.35 10.97
C SER A 23 -20.81 54.97 12.47
N PRO A 24 -19.77 55.23 13.29
CA PRO A 24 -19.80 54.89 14.71
C PRO A 24 -20.99 55.50 15.48
N GLY A 25 -21.43 56.71 15.08
CA GLY A 25 -22.61 57.37 15.66
C GLY A 25 -23.92 56.65 15.31
N ASP A 26 -24.10 56.29 14.04
CA ASP A 26 -25.28 55.55 13.58
C ASP A 26 -25.34 54.14 14.18
N GLN A 27 -24.17 53.49 14.38
CA GLN A 27 -24.10 52.19 15.06
C GLN A 27 -24.57 52.29 16.51
N GLN A 28 -24.17 53.33 17.25
CA GLN A 28 -24.61 53.55 18.63
C GLN A 28 -26.11 53.85 18.69
N GLN A 29 -26.62 54.67 17.77
CA GLN A 29 -28.04 54.98 17.70
C GLN A 29 -28.88 53.74 17.41
N MET A 30 -28.47 52.91 16.44
CA MET A 30 -29.19 51.68 16.10
C MET A 30 -29.18 50.65 17.25
N LEU A 31 -28.11 50.61 18.05
CA LEU A 31 -28.02 49.76 19.24
C LEU A 31 -28.83 50.28 20.42
N ALA A 32 -29.07 51.60 20.48
CA ALA A 32 -29.91 52.23 21.50
C ALA A 32 -31.41 52.10 21.17
N GLU A 33 -31.78 52.27 19.90
CA GLU A 33 -33.17 52.28 19.44
C GLU A 33 -33.75 50.87 19.26
N LEU A 34 -32.92 49.85 19.02
CA LEU A 34 -33.35 48.47 18.79
C LEU A 34 -32.67 47.50 19.77
N PRO A 35 -33.21 47.31 20.99
CA PRO A 35 -32.68 46.35 21.96
C PRO A 35 -32.59 44.92 21.40
N ALA A 36 -33.56 44.52 20.58
CA ALA A 36 -33.56 43.22 19.89
C ALA A 36 -32.40 43.08 18.88
N PHE A 37 -31.91 44.19 18.30
CA PHE A 37 -30.76 44.17 17.41
C PHE A 37 -29.45 43.94 18.19
N LYS A 38 -29.33 44.54 19.38
CA LYS A 38 -28.21 44.31 20.30
C LYS A 38 -28.13 42.83 20.71
N GLU A 39 -29.27 42.21 21.01
CA GLU A 39 -29.35 40.78 21.28
C GLU A 39 -28.98 39.95 20.03
N PHE A 40 -29.50 40.31 18.86
CA PHE A 40 -29.23 39.65 17.58
C PHE A 40 -27.74 39.64 17.16
N ILE A 41 -26.98 40.71 17.42
CA ILE A 41 -25.54 40.76 17.15
C ILE A 41 -24.70 40.05 18.22
N SER A 42 -25.22 39.94 19.45
CA SER A 42 -24.55 39.29 20.58
C SER A 42 -24.63 37.77 20.53
N LEU A 43 -25.61 37.22 19.81
CA LEU A 43 -25.70 35.79 19.53
C LEU A 43 -24.40 35.30 18.85
N PRO A 44 -23.85 34.14 19.23
CA PRO A 44 -22.62 33.61 18.62
C PRO A 44 -22.75 33.56 17.08
N SER A 45 -21.70 33.96 16.37
CA SER A 45 -21.69 33.80 14.92
C SER A 45 -21.56 32.31 14.59
N LEU A 46 -22.60 31.73 13.99
CA LEU A 46 -22.57 30.37 13.43
C LEU A 46 -21.80 30.34 12.08
N GLY A 47 -20.69 31.09 12.01
CA GLY A 47 -19.81 31.16 10.85
C GLY A 47 -18.58 30.30 11.09
N GLU A 48 -18.31 29.37 10.17
CA GLU A 48 -17.05 28.64 10.12
C GLU A 48 -15.89 29.65 10.14
N SER A 49 -15.01 29.60 11.15
CA SER A 49 -13.87 30.52 11.23
C SER A 49 -13.03 30.42 9.95
N GLY A 50 -12.36 31.51 9.53
CA GLY A 50 -11.53 31.49 8.31
C GLY A 50 -10.53 30.33 8.29
N LYS A 51 -9.96 29.99 9.46
CA LYS A 51 -9.09 28.81 9.63
C LYS A 51 -9.85 27.50 9.41
N ALA A 52 -11.02 27.32 10.02
CA ALA A 52 -11.84 26.12 9.83
C ALA A 52 -12.25 25.92 8.36
N ARG A 53 -12.60 27.01 7.66
CA ARG A 53 -12.91 26.97 6.23
C ARG A 53 -11.71 26.59 5.38
N THR A 54 -10.53 27.17 5.64
CA THR A 54 -9.29 26.78 4.95
C THR A 54 -8.97 25.31 5.15
N PHE A 55 -9.15 24.78 6.36
CA PHE A 55 -8.93 23.36 6.64
C PHE A 55 -9.94 22.44 5.96
N ARG A 56 -11.23 22.79 5.98
CA ARG A 56 -12.25 22.03 5.26
C ARG A 56 -11.95 21.97 3.76
N VAL A 57 -11.59 23.11 3.16
CA VAL A 57 -11.19 23.18 1.75
C VAL A 57 -9.92 22.36 1.48
N ALA A 58 -8.92 22.41 2.36
CA ALA A 58 -7.71 21.60 2.25
C ALA A 58 -8.01 20.10 2.34
N LYS A 59 -8.87 19.68 3.28
CA LYS A 59 -9.36 18.30 3.44
C LYS A 59 -10.10 17.81 2.18
N GLU A 60 -11.12 18.56 1.74
CA GLU A 60 -11.90 18.25 0.54
C GLU A 60 -11.01 18.16 -0.71
N ASN A 61 -10.05 19.08 -0.84
CA ASN A 61 -9.08 19.05 -1.93
C ASN A 61 -8.15 17.85 -1.82
N TYR A 62 -7.59 17.53 -0.65
CA TYR A 62 -6.71 16.37 -0.46
C TYR A 62 -7.40 15.08 -0.90
N PHE A 63 -8.61 14.80 -0.38
CA PHE A 63 -9.34 13.59 -0.76
C PHE A 63 -9.76 13.58 -2.23
N ARG A 64 -10.17 14.73 -2.78
CA ARG A 64 -10.49 14.83 -4.21
C ARG A 64 -9.26 14.54 -5.07
N THR A 65 -8.10 15.11 -4.74
CA THR A 65 -6.86 14.90 -5.51
C THR A 65 -6.38 13.47 -5.37
N VAL A 66 -6.51 12.88 -4.19
CA VAL A 66 -6.26 11.45 -3.96
C VAL A 66 -7.14 10.58 -4.86
N ASP A 67 -8.46 10.83 -4.87
CA ASP A 67 -9.39 10.06 -5.70
C ASP A 67 -9.06 10.24 -7.19
N GLN A 68 -8.60 11.42 -7.59
CA GLN A 68 -8.10 11.70 -8.95
C GLN A 68 -6.80 10.97 -9.29
N ILE A 69 -5.90 10.75 -8.33
CA ILE A 69 -4.67 9.95 -8.52
C ILE A 69 -5.01 8.46 -8.71
N TRP A 70 -5.98 7.93 -7.93
CA TRP A 70 -6.34 6.51 -7.95
C TRP A 70 -7.32 6.13 -9.06
N ALA A 71 -8.13 7.06 -9.57
CA ALA A 71 -9.08 6.78 -10.64
C ALA A 71 -8.42 6.27 -11.95
N PRO A 72 -7.29 6.84 -12.43
CA PRO A 72 -6.51 6.27 -13.52
C PRO A 72 -6.01 4.85 -13.25
N VAL A 73 -5.52 4.56 -12.03
CA VAL A 73 -5.03 3.22 -11.65
C VAL A 73 -6.12 2.18 -11.81
N SER A 74 -7.34 2.47 -11.34
CA SER A 74 -8.48 1.54 -11.48
C SER A 74 -8.85 1.27 -12.94
N ARG A 75 -8.72 2.27 -13.81
CA ARG A 75 -8.97 2.10 -15.26
C ARG A 75 -7.85 1.31 -15.93
N GLN A 76 -6.60 1.63 -15.62
CA GLN A 76 -5.43 0.90 -16.11
C GLN A 76 -5.46 -0.55 -15.67
N GLN A 77 -5.91 -0.83 -14.45
CA GLN A 77 -6.06 -2.19 -13.95
C GLN A 77 -7.00 -3.03 -14.82
N ARG A 78 -8.15 -2.48 -15.23
CA ARG A 78 -9.08 -3.21 -16.12
C ARG A 78 -8.49 -3.48 -17.50
N ILE A 79 -7.72 -2.52 -18.04
CA ILE A 79 -7.02 -2.71 -19.31
C ILE A 79 -5.96 -3.80 -19.17
N LEU A 80 -5.21 -3.76 -18.07
CA LEU A 80 -4.17 -4.74 -17.75
C LEU A 80 -4.76 -6.15 -17.56
N ASP A 81 -5.89 -6.25 -16.87
CA ASP A 81 -6.62 -7.51 -16.67
C ASP A 81 -7.06 -8.10 -18.02
N ASN A 82 -7.68 -7.29 -18.88
CA ASN A 82 -8.10 -7.73 -20.21
C ASN A 82 -6.92 -8.19 -21.07
N ALA A 83 -5.79 -7.47 -21.05
CA ALA A 83 -4.59 -7.83 -21.80
C ALA A 83 -3.99 -9.16 -21.30
N PHE A 84 -4.01 -9.40 -19.99
CA PHE A 84 -3.52 -10.65 -19.41
C PHE A 84 -4.45 -11.83 -19.73
N GLU A 85 -5.77 -11.65 -19.58
CA GLU A 85 -6.75 -12.67 -19.94
C GLU A 85 -6.74 -13.01 -21.44
N ALA A 86 -6.43 -12.03 -22.30
CA ALA A 86 -6.25 -12.23 -23.74
C ALA A 86 -4.92 -12.90 -24.11
N GLY A 87 -4.00 -13.06 -23.15
CA GLY A 87 -2.65 -13.62 -23.39
C GLY A 87 -1.71 -12.67 -24.14
N GLU A 88 -2.02 -11.36 -24.17
CA GLU A 88 -1.20 -10.34 -24.82
C GLU A 88 0.05 -9.98 -23.99
N ILE A 89 -0.02 -10.19 -22.68
CA ILE A 89 1.08 -9.97 -21.74
C ILE A 89 1.32 -11.21 -20.88
N THR A 90 2.56 -11.37 -20.43
CA THR A 90 2.97 -12.46 -19.53
C THR A 90 2.55 -12.18 -18.09
N ALA A 91 2.53 -13.22 -17.24
CA ALA A 91 2.28 -13.08 -15.81
C ALA A 91 3.29 -12.14 -15.13
N LYS A 92 4.57 -12.18 -15.56
CA LYS A 92 5.59 -11.26 -15.05
C LYS A 92 5.24 -9.81 -15.39
N GLU A 93 4.94 -9.52 -16.66
CA GLU A 93 4.56 -8.18 -17.11
C GLU A 93 3.30 -7.66 -16.43
N TYR A 94 2.30 -8.53 -16.21
CA TYR A 94 1.11 -8.21 -15.43
C TYR A 94 1.48 -7.75 -14.01
N ARG A 95 2.27 -8.55 -13.28
CA ARG A 95 2.67 -8.23 -11.90
C ARG A 95 3.50 -6.95 -11.81
N THR A 96 4.47 -6.77 -12.70
CA THR A 96 5.32 -5.57 -12.75
C THR A 96 4.50 -4.33 -13.04
N THR A 97 3.70 -4.33 -14.13
CA THR A 97 2.88 -3.17 -14.51
C THR A 97 1.84 -2.83 -13.43
N ARG A 98 1.26 -3.87 -12.80
CA ARG A 98 0.34 -3.71 -11.67
C ARG A 98 1.02 -3.00 -10.50
N SER A 99 2.24 -3.42 -10.14
CA SER A 99 3.01 -2.84 -9.04
C SER A 99 3.44 -1.41 -9.36
N ASP A 100 3.95 -1.15 -10.58
CA ASP A 100 4.42 0.15 -11.01
C ASP A 100 3.31 1.20 -11.00
N ASN A 101 2.14 0.88 -11.55
CA ASN A 101 0.98 1.78 -11.57
C ASN A 101 0.57 2.21 -10.16
N ARG A 102 0.65 1.29 -9.19
CA ARG A 102 0.30 1.56 -7.79
C ARG A 102 1.39 2.28 -7.05
N THR A 103 2.65 1.88 -7.21
CA THR A 103 3.81 2.54 -6.62
C THR A 103 3.89 4.01 -7.05
N ASN A 104 3.66 4.29 -8.33
CA ASN A 104 3.58 5.66 -8.85
C ASN A 104 2.43 6.46 -8.23
N ALA A 105 1.26 5.84 -8.03
CA ALA A 105 0.13 6.49 -7.36
C ALA A 105 0.43 6.75 -5.87
N VAL A 106 1.10 5.82 -5.19
CA VAL A 106 1.55 5.97 -3.79
C VAL A 106 2.52 7.15 -3.69
N ALA A 107 3.53 7.21 -4.56
CA ALA A 107 4.51 8.30 -4.59
C ALA A 107 3.86 9.67 -4.81
N GLN A 108 2.85 9.75 -5.70
CA GLN A 108 2.07 10.98 -5.89
C GLN A 108 1.29 11.37 -4.63
N VAL A 109 0.68 10.41 -3.92
CA VAL A 109 -0.03 10.68 -2.66
C VAL A 109 0.95 11.12 -1.56
N GLU A 110 2.13 10.53 -1.48
CA GLU A 110 3.18 10.97 -0.55
C GLU A 110 3.66 12.38 -0.88
N GLY A 111 3.82 12.71 -2.16
CA GLY A 111 4.10 14.08 -2.60
C GLY A 111 3.03 15.08 -2.11
N LEU A 112 1.74 14.73 -2.20
CA LEU A 112 0.66 15.56 -1.65
C LEU A 112 0.78 15.77 -0.14
N ARG A 113 1.21 14.74 0.60
CA ARG A 113 1.38 14.85 2.07
C ARG A 113 2.49 15.84 2.45
N GLN A 114 3.46 16.05 1.58
CA GLN A 114 4.57 16.99 1.79
C GLN A 114 4.21 18.45 1.42
N GLU A 115 3.08 18.70 0.74
CA GLU A 115 2.66 20.07 0.42
C GLU A 115 2.38 20.89 1.70
N PRO A 116 2.87 22.13 1.83
CA PRO A 116 2.83 22.88 3.10
C PRO A 116 1.43 23.03 3.73
N VAL A 117 0.40 23.21 2.90
CA VAL A 117 -0.99 23.36 3.36
C VAL A 117 -1.58 22.01 3.81
N THR A 118 -1.25 20.94 3.09
CA THR A 118 -1.67 19.57 3.39
C THR A 118 -0.94 19.02 4.61
N ALA A 119 0.38 19.21 4.69
CA ALA A 119 1.20 18.86 5.84
C ALA A 119 0.75 19.57 7.13
N ALA A 120 0.46 20.87 7.05
CA ALA A 120 -0.06 21.64 8.19
C ALA A 120 -1.45 21.18 8.65
N TRP A 121 -2.28 20.69 7.72
CA TRP A 121 -3.54 20.04 8.05
C TRP A 121 -3.32 18.66 8.67
N LEU A 122 -2.50 17.79 8.07
CA LEU A 122 -2.19 16.44 8.56
C LEU A 122 -1.60 16.46 9.98
N ALA A 123 -0.61 17.31 10.25
CA ALA A 123 0.00 17.46 11.57
C ALA A 123 -0.97 17.94 12.67
N ARG A 124 -2.14 18.48 12.27
CA ARG A 124 -3.21 18.90 13.17
C ARG A 124 -4.33 17.85 13.25
N ALA A 125 -4.59 17.14 12.16
CA ALA A 125 -5.49 15.98 12.11
C ALA A 125 -4.95 14.79 12.93
N GLU A 126 -3.62 14.60 13.00
CA GLU A 126 -2.99 13.64 13.92
C GLU A 126 -3.31 13.91 15.40
N ARG A 127 -3.75 15.13 15.74
CA ARG A 127 -4.19 15.50 17.11
C ARG A 127 -5.71 15.45 17.29
N GLY A 128 -6.46 15.09 16.26
CA GLY A 128 -7.92 15.10 16.26
C GLY A 128 -8.45 14.10 15.25
N ILE A 129 -8.70 12.89 15.75
CA ILE A 129 -9.31 11.72 15.09
C ILE A 129 -10.14 12.13 13.87
N GLU A 130 -9.69 11.63 12.73
CA GLU A 130 -10.39 11.67 11.45
C GLU A 130 -11.80 11.08 11.62
N GLU A 131 -12.82 11.77 11.12
CA GLU A 131 -14.24 11.39 11.29
C GLU A 131 -14.60 10.02 10.68
N ASP A 132 -13.72 9.42 9.88
CA ASP A 132 -13.83 8.04 9.39
C ASP A 132 -12.45 7.34 9.36
N PRO A 133 -12.02 6.73 10.48
CA PRO A 133 -10.73 6.06 10.58
C PRO A 133 -10.63 4.80 9.70
N VAL A 134 -11.76 4.23 9.26
CA VAL A 134 -11.77 3.05 8.37
C VAL A 134 -11.29 3.44 6.98
N ARG A 135 -11.82 4.53 6.43
CA ARG A 135 -11.46 5.00 5.09
C ARG A 135 -9.98 5.35 4.97
N PHE A 136 -9.42 5.97 6.00
CA PHE A 136 -7.99 6.28 6.05
C PHE A 136 -7.14 5.01 6.10
N ALA A 137 -7.47 4.10 7.02
CA ALA A 137 -6.72 2.87 7.20
C ALA A 137 -6.80 1.95 5.96
N LEU A 138 -7.97 1.88 5.30
CA LEU A 138 -8.15 1.15 4.04
C LEU A 138 -7.23 1.68 2.95
N LYS A 139 -7.19 3.00 2.77
CA LYS A 139 -6.35 3.61 1.74
C LYS A 139 -4.86 3.38 2.01
N ALA A 140 -4.42 3.49 3.26
CA ALA A 140 -3.04 3.22 3.63
C ALA A 140 -2.69 1.73 3.43
N TYR A 141 -3.62 0.81 3.72
CA TYR A 141 -3.45 -0.61 3.43
C TYR A 141 -3.31 -0.90 1.92
N GLN A 142 -4.12 -0.25 1.09
CA GLN A 142 -4.08 -0.36 -0.38
C GLN A 142 -2.81 0.19 -1.02
N GLN A 143 -2.06 1.01 -0.29
CA GLN A 143 -0.78 1.57 -0.72
C GLN A 143 0.41 0.62 -0.49
N ILE A 144 0.22 -0.44 0.30
CA ILE A 144 1.27 -1.42 0.55
C ILE A 144 1.33 -2.34 -0.67
N GLU A 145 2.41 -2.26 -1.43
CA GLU A 145 2.67 -3.09 -2.61
C GLU A 145 4.07 -3.71 -2.52
N PRO A 146 4.32 -4.84 -3.19
CA PRO A 146 5.62 -5.48 -3.20
C PRO A 146 6.55 -4.63 -4.07
N VAL A 147 7.67 -4.23 -3.49
CA VAL A 147 8.72 -3.46 -4.15
C VAL A 147 9.89 -4.40 -4.38
N ASP A 148 10.53 -4.28 -5.53
CA ASP A 148 11.81 -4.91 -5.83
C ASP A 148 12.90 -4.20 -5.01
N ILE A 149 13.37 -4.84 -3.95
CA ILE A 149 14.28 -4.24 -2.96
C ILE A 149 15.73 -4.31 -3.43
N ASP A 150 16.11 -5.38 -4.12
CA ASP A 150 17.48 -5.57 -4.60
C ASP A 150 17.70 -5.02 -6.02
N GLY A 151 16.63 -4.59 -6.69
CA GLY A 151 16.68 -3.89 -7.97
C GLY A 151 16.98 -4.81 -9.14
N ASP A 152 16.74 -6.12 -9.00
CA ASP A 152 17.03 -7.13 -10.01
C ASP A 152 15.93 -7.28 -11.08
N GLY A 153 14.85 -6.49 -10.95
CA GLY A 153 13.69 -6.50 -11.82
C GLY A 153 12.76 -7.70 -11.57
N LEU A 154 12.91 -8.39 -10.45
CA LEU A 154 12.08 -9.50 -10.00
C LEU A 154 11.55 -9.21 -8.59
N ILE A 155 10.31 -9.62 -8.34
CA ILE A 155 9.75 -9.64 -6.99
C ILE A 155 9.96 -11.05 -6.47
N LEU A 156 11.02 -11.24 -5.70
CA LEU A 156 11.44 -12.53 -5.18
C LEU A 156 10.91 -12.75 -3.75
N ARG A 157 11.33 -13.87 -3.15
CA ARG A 157 10.89 -14.27 -1.81
C ARG A 157 11.15 -13.21 -0.75
N ALA A 158 12.32 -12.54 -0.80
CA ALA A 158 12.68 -11.53 0.18
C ALA A 158 11.75 -10.31 0.08
N ASP A 159 11.45 -9.87 -1.13
CA ASP A 159 10.51 -8.78 -1.44
C ASP A 159 9.10 -9.10 -0.98
N MET A 160 8.62 -10.29 -1.33
CA MET A 160 7.32 -10.77 -0.91
C MET A 160 7.22 -10.89 0.61
N LYS A 161 8.27 -11.37 1.28
CA LYS A 161 8.31 -11.46 2.74
C LYS A 161 8.17 -10.08 3.39
N GLN A 162 8.95 -9.09 2.95
CA GLN A 162 8.83 -7.73 3.49
C GLN A 162 7.45 -7.14 3.24
N PHE A 163 6.88 -7.37 2.06
CA PHE A 163 5.51 -6.98 1.74
C PHE A 163 4.48 -7.59 2.70
N PHE A 164 4.54 -8.91 2.95
CA PHE A 164 3.61 -9.59 3.84
C PHE A 164 3.77 -9.13 5.29
N ASP A 165 5.01 -8.96 5.74
CA ASP A 165 5.31 -8.43 7.07
C ASP A 165 4.78 -7.00 7.21
N ALA A 166 4.92 -6.14 6.19
CA ALA A 166 4.38 -4.78 6.20
C ALA A 166 2.84 -4.76 6.28
N ARG A 167 2.14 -5.60 5.51
CA ARG A 167 0.67 -5.72 5.59
C ARG A 167 0.22 -6.24 6.95
N ARG A 168 0.90 -7.25 7.49
CA ARG A 168 0.60 -7.81 8.82
C ARG A 168 0.81 -6.76 9.90
N ASN A 169 1.98 -6.13 9.95
CA ASN A 169 2.30 -5.09 10.92
C ASN A 169 1.32 -3.91 10.84
N PHE A 170 0.90 -3.52 9.63
CA PHE A 170 -0.12 -2.48 9.46
C PHE A 170 -1.45 -2.90 10.08
N LEU A 171 -1.95 -4.11 9.77
CA LEU A 171 -3.21 -4.62 10.28
C LEU A 171 -3.18 -4.84 11.79
N ASP A 172 -2.10 -5.40 12.33
CA ASP A 172 -1.92 -5.65 13.77
C ASP A 172 -1.87 -4.33 14.56
N GLY A 173 -1.43 -3.24 13.92
CA GLY A 173 -1.50 -1.88 14.46
C GLY A 173 -2.89 -1.24 14.45
N GLN A 174 -3.90 -1.87 13.83
CA GLN A 174 -5.27 -1.36 13.77
C GLN A 174 -6.20 -2.08 14.78
N PRO A 175 -7.23 -1.40 15.31
CA PRO A 175 -8.34 -2.04 16.02
C PRO A 175 -9.01 -3.13 15.17
N VAL A 176 -9.45 -4.24 15.80
CA VAL A 176 -10.06 -5.40 15.11
C VAL A 176 -11.19 -5.01 14.15
N TRP A 177 -12.08 -4.11 14.56
CA TRP A 177 -13.19 -3.65 13.72
C TRP A 177 -12.75 -2.87 12.47
N ILE A 178 -11.60 -2.18 12.53
CA ILE A 178 -10.98 -1.53 11.38
C ILE A 178 -10.33 -2.59 10.49
N GLN A 179 -9.64 -3.59 11.07
CA GLN A 179 -9.06 -4.69 10.29
C GLN A 179 -10.12 -5.42 9.46
N ASP A 180 -11.27 -5.74 10.06
CA ASP A 180 -12.37 -6.41 9.39
C ASP A 180 -12.96 -5.53 8.28
N ALA A 181 -13.18 -4.25 8.57
CA ALA A 181 -13.68 -3.31 7.58
C ALA A 181 -12.70 -3.13 6.39
N ILE A 182 -11.39 -3.08 6.64
CA ILE A 182 -10.36 -3.06 5.60
C ILE A 182 -10.46 -4.32 4.74
N LYS A 183 -10.47 -5.51 5.36
CA LYS A 183 -10.54 -6.79 4.63
C LYS A 183 -11.79 -6.88 3.75
N THR A 184 -12.95 -6.44 4.24
CA THR A 184 -14.20 -6.43 3.48
C THR A 184 -14.20 -5.40 2.35
N GLN A 185 -13.85 -4.15 2.65
CA GLN A 185 -13.92 -3.06 1.67
C GLN A 185 -12.83 -3.15 0.60
N HIS A 186 -11.62 -3.62 0.96
CA HIS A 186 -10.53 -3.84 0.02
C HIS A 186 -10.95 -4.81 -1.08
N ARG A 187 -11.47 -5.98 -0.71
CA ARG A 187 -11.95 -6.98 -1.67
C ARG A 187 -13.07 -6.47 -2.58
N ALA A 188 -13.92 -5.57 -2.08
CA ALA A 188 -15.00 -4.99 -2.88
C ALA A 188 -14.51 -4.00 -3.97
N THR A 189 -13.28 -3.46 -3.83
CA THR A 189 -12.70 -2.52 -4.80
C THR A 189 -11.88 -3.17 -5.90
N LEU A 190 -11.53 -4.45 -5.74
CA LEU A 190 -10.71 -5.21 -6.68
C LEU A 190 -11.55 -5.79 -7.83
N THR A 191 -10.93 -5.94 -9.00
CA THR A 191 -11.53 -6.73 -10.09
C THR A 191 -11.54 -8.23 -9.73
N PRO A 192 -12.37 -9.05 -10.40
CA PRO A 192 -12.34 -10.50 -10.18
C PRO A 192 -10.96 -11.13 -10.39
N LEU A 193 -10.18 -10.64 -11.37
CA LEU A 193 -8.83 -11.14 -11.65
C LEU A 193 -7.84 -10.73 -10.56
N GLU A 194 -7.97 -9.51 -10.03
CA GLU A 194 -7.18 -9.07 -8.89
C GLU A 194 -7.45 -9.85 -7.62
N VAL A 195 -8.71 -10.24 -7.38
CA VAL A 195 -9.04 -11.13 -6.25
C VAL A 195 -8.35 -12.49 -6.43
N GLN A 196 -8.31 -13.04 -7.65
CA GLN A 196 -7.57 -14.27 -7.92
C GLN A 196 -6.07 -14.08 -7.73
N TYR A 197 -5.52 -12.96 -8.19
CA TYR A 197 -4.12 -12.61 -7.98
C TYR A 197 -3.77 -12.48 -6.48
N GLU A 198 -4.60 -11.83 -5.68
CA GLU A 198 -4.39 -11.74 -4.23
C GLU A 198 -4.43 -13.11 -3.54
N ASN A 199 -5.36 -13.98 -3.93
CA ASN A 199 -5.39 -15.34 -3.42
C ASN A 199 -4.12 -16.12 -3.81
N ALA A 200 -3.67 -15.99 -5.06
CA ALA A 200 -2.44 -16.60 -5.54
C ALA A 200 -1.21 -16.08 -4.77
N ARG A 201 -1.19 -14.80 -4.39
CA ARG A 201 -0.14 -14.22 -3.54
C ARG A 201 -0.14 -14.87 -2.15
N GLU A 202 -1.30 -15.04 -1.53
CA GLU A 202 -1.39 -15.72 -0.23
C GLU A 202 -0.94 -17.19 -0.32
N HIS A 203 -1.29 -17.91 -1.38
CA HIS A 203 -0.75 -19.25 -1.64
C HIS A 203 0.77 -19.22 -1.86
N LEU A 204 1.29 -18.21 -2.56
CA LEU A 204 2.74 -18.06 -2.76
C LEU A 204 3.46 -17.82 -1.43
N ASN A 205 2.85 -17.08 -0.50
CA ASN A 205 3.36 -16.90 0.85
C ASN A 205 3.48 -18.26 1.57
N GLY A 206 2.40 -19.04 1.58
CA GLY A 206 2.40 -20.38 2.17
C GLY A 206 3.40 -21.34 1.51
N TYR A 207 3.64 -21.19 0.20
CA TYR A 207 4.71 -21.91 -0.50
C TYR A 207 6.11 -21.52 -0.03
N TYR A 208 6.33 -20.24 0.32
CA TYR A 208 7.60 -19.79 0.87
C TYR A 208 7.82 -20.25 2.31
N ASP A 209 6.76 -20.45 3.10
CA ASP A 209 6.87 -21.00 4.46
C ASP A 209 7.35 -22.47 4.50
N ILE A 210 7.35 -23.17 3.36
CA ILE A 210 7.89 -24.54 3.25
C ILE A 210 9.41 -24.49 3.02
N PRO A 211 10.26 -25.15 3.83
CA PRO A 211 11.71 -25.21 3.59
C PRO A 211 12.05 -25.73 2.19
N ARG A 212 13.05 -25.12 1.51
CA ARG A 212 13.48 -25.49 0.15
C ARG A 212 14.12 -26.87 0.09
N TYR A 213 14.90 -27.21 1.12
CA TYR A 213 15.63 -28.47 1.19
C TYR A 213 15.00 -29.42 2.21
N GLN A 214 15.08 -30.72 1.92
CA GLN A 214 14.53 -31.74 2.79
C GLN A 214 15.29 -31.80 4.14
N GLY A 215 14.55 -31.93 5.24
CA GLY A 215 15.14 -32.12 6.57
C GLY A 215 15.81 -30.88 7.17
N MET A 216 15.55 -29.69 6.62
CA MET A 216 16.01 -28.40 7.16
C MET A 216 14.85 -27.58 7.71
N SER A 217 15.13 -26.75 8.70
CA SER A 217 14.23 -25.67 9.11
C SER A 217 14.14 -24.58 8.02
N LEU A 218 13.18 -23.67 8.17
CA LEU A 218 13.00 -22.56 7.23
C LEU A 218 14.26 -21.68 7.15
N GLU A 219 14.78 -21.29 8.31
CA GLU A 219 15.95 -20.41 8.44
C GLU A 219 17.22 -21.07 7.88
N GLU A 220 17.48 -22.32 8.24
CA GLU A 220 18.62 -23.09 7.70
C GLU A 220 18.51 -23.21 6.17
N SER A 221 17.31 -23.48 5.67
CA SER A 221 17.06 -23.61 4.25
C SER A 221 17.24 -22.29 3.48
N GLU A 222 16.95 -21.15 4.10
CA GLU A 222 17.16 -19.82 3.51
C GLU A 222 18.65 -19.50 3.43
N ARG A 223 19.37 -19.65 4.56
CA ARG A 223 20.82 -19.45 4.63
C ARG A 223 21.57 -20.34 3.63
N ALA A 224 21.23 -21.63 3.60
CA ALA A 224 21.78 -22.58 2.64
C ALA A 224 21.51 -22.14 1.18
N SER A 225 20.28 -21.69 0.89
CA SER A 225 19.91 -21.29 -0.46
C SER A 225 20.65 -20.07 -0.96
N GLN A 226 20.99 -19.10 -0.10
CA GLN A 226 21.77 -17.92 -0.49
C GLN A 226 23.18 -18.32 -0.93
N VAL A 227 23.83 -19.19 -0.15
CA VAL A 227 25.18 -19.69 -0.47
C VAL A 227 25.17 -20.54 -1.74
N VAL A 228 24.17 -21.41 -1.92
CA VAL A 228 24.00 -22.20 -3.16
C VAL A 228 23.78 -21.28 -4.37
N ALA A 229 22.99 -20.22 -4.24
CA ALA A 229 22.76 -19.25 -5.31
C ALA A 229 24.05 -18.51 -5.69
N GLN A 230 24.82 -18.02 -4.72
CA GLN A 230 26.12 -17.39 -4.95
C GLN A 230 27.11 -18.34 -5.65
N ALA A 231 27.17 -19.59 -5.21
CA ALA A 231 28.02 -20.60 -5.83
C ALA A 231 27.61 -20.91 -7.28
N ASN A 232 26.30 -21.01 -7.55
CA ASN A 232 25.79 -21.22 -8.90
C ASN A 232 26.05 -20.02 -9.81
N ALA A 233 25.89 -18.79 -9.32
CA ALA A 233 26.23 -17.58 -10.07
C ALA A 233 27.72 -17.55 -10.44
N LEU A 234 28.60 -17.83 -9.48
CA LEU A 234 30.05 -17.92 -9.73
C LEU A 234 30.39 -19.04 -10.71
N ASN A 235 29.73 -20.19 -10.60
CA ASN A 235 29.90 -21.29 -11.55
C ASN A 235 29.46 -20.95 -12.97
N LYS A 236 28.41 -20.14 -13.15
CA LYS A 236 28.03 -19.64 -14.48
C LYS A 236 29.15 -18.79 -15.07
N VAL A 237 29.73 -17.89 -14.27
CA VAL A 237 30.85 -17.02 -14.72
C VAL A 237 32.10 -17.81 -15.05
N THR A 238 32.43 -18.83 -14.26
CA THR A 238 33.61 -19.70 -14.46
C THR A 238 33.36 -20.87 -15.41
N ARG A 239 32.20 -20.90 -16.08
CA ARG A 239 31.76 -21.97 -17.01
C ARG A 239 31.81 -23.37 -16.40
N GLY A 240 31.52 -23.50 -15.11
CA GLY A 240 31.49 -24.78 -14.40
C GLY A 240 32.86 -25.43 -14.25
N ALA A 241 33.94 -24.64 -14.19
CA ALA A 241 35.30 -25.14 -13.98
C ALA A 241 35.46 -25.97 -12.70
N GLN A 242 34.55 -25.80 -11.73
CA GLN A 242 34.49 -26.56 -10.48
C GLN A 242 33.08 -27.05 -10.21
N THR A 243 32.97 -28.13 -9.41
CA THR A 243 31.68 -28.57 -8.86
C THR A 243 31.11 -27.50 -7.92
N VAL A 244 29.79 -27.40 -7.81
CA VAL A 244 29.12 -26.43 -6.92
C VAL A 244 29.61 -26.55 -5.48
N ILE A 245 29.88 -27.77 -4.99
CA ILE A 245 30.42 -28.00 -3.64
C ILE A 245 31.82 -27.39 -3.46
N GLN A 246 32.71 -27.57 -4.44
CA GLN A 246 34.05 -26.97 -4.40
C GLN A 246 33.97 -25.44 -4.41
N THR A 247 33.08 -24.89 -5.23
CA THR A 247 32.82 -23.45 -5.29
C THR A 247 32.31 -22.93 -3.94
N ILE A 248 31.35 -23.61 -3.30
CA ILE A 248 30.86 -23.25 -1.95
C ILE A 248 32.00 -23.22 -0.93
N MET A 249 32.87 -24.23 -0.92
CA MET A 249 34.00 -24.29 0.01
C MET A 249 34.95 -23.09 -0.17
N GLN A 250 35.12 -22.62 -1.41
CA GLN A 250 36.03 -21.53 -1.77
C GLN A 250 35.38 -20.14 -1.71
N LEU A 251 34.05 -20.03 -1.50
CA LEU A 251 33.37 -18.73 -1.45
C LEU A 251 33.99 -17.82 -0.36
N PRO A 252 34.54 -16.65 -0.75
CA PRO A 252 35.07 -15.70 0.22
C PRO A 252 33.93 -15.02 0.99
N GLY A 253 34.16 -14.69 2.26
CA GLY A 253 33.19 -13.95 3.08
C GLY A 253 32.00 -14.77 3.62
N VAL A 254 31.84 -16.03 3.22
CA VAL A 254 30.77 -16.91 3.74
C VAL A 254 31.28 -17.69 4.97
N PRO A 255 30.59 -17.63 6.13
CA PRO A 255 30.96 -18.39 7.33
C PRO A 255 30.99 -19.90 7.09
N GLY A 256 31.88 -20.61 7.79
CA GLY A 256 32.02 -22.07 7.65
C GLY A 256 30.73 -22.85 7.98
N GLN A 257 29.93 -22.36 8.93
CA GLN A 257 28.62 -22.95 9.25
C GLN A 257 27.65 -22.87 8.07
N ASP A 258 27.59 -21.74 7.37
CA ASP A 258 26.72 -21.55 6.20
C ASP A 258 27.16 -22.38 5.00
N LYS A 259 28.47 -22.54 4.82
CA LYS A 259 29.02 -23.48 3.83
C LYS A 259 28.58 -24.91 4.10
N ASN A 260 28.65 -25.35 5.36
CA ASN A 260 28.21 -26.69 5.75
C ASN A 260 26.70 -26.89 5.56
N LEU A 261 25.89 -25.88 5.89
CA LEU A 261 24.45 -25.89 5.62
C LEU A 261 24.17 -26.01 4.12
N ALA A 262 24.86 -25.24 3.28
CA ALA A 262 24.71 -25.29 1.82
C ALA A 262 25.10 -26.67 1.24
N ILE A 263 26.20 -27.27 1.71
CA ILE A 263 26.61 -28.61 1.30
C ILE A 263 25.56 -29.65 1.72
N ARG A 264 25.08 -29.57 2.97
CA ARG A 264 24.02 -30.46 3.49
C ARG A 264 22.74 -30.32 2.66
N ALA A 265 22.40 -29.11 2.23
CA ALA A 265 21.23 -28.82 1.40
C ALA A 265 21.32 -29.50 0.02
N LEU A 266 22.50 -29.40 -0.62
CA LEU A 266 22.76 -30.09 -1.88
C LEU A 266 22.67 -31.61 -1.73
N SER A 267 23.18 -32.17 -0.62
CA SER A 267 23.09 -33.61 -0.34
C SER A 267 21.66 -34.08 -0.01
N ALA A 268 20.89 -33.27 0.72
CA ALA A 268 19.52 -33.63 1.12
C ALA A 268 18.51 -33.54 -0.03
N GLY A 269 18.80 -32.70 -1.04
CA GLY A 269 17.90 -32.50 -2.18
C GLY A 269 16.71 -31.59 -1.87
N ARG A 270 15.89 -31.35 -2.90
CA ARG A 270 14.72 -30.46 -2.83
C ARG A 270 13.61 -31.09 -1.98
N ASN A 271 12.92 -30.26 -1.20
CA ASN A 271 11.78 -30.71 -0.40
C ASN A 271 10.57 -31.03 -1.30
N PRO A 272 10.10 -32.30 -1.36
CA PRO A 272 8.99 -32.69 -2.22
C PRO A 272 7.65 -32.05 -1.80
N ALA A 273 7.52 -31.58 -0.56
CA ALA A 273 6.32 -30.87 -0.10
C ALA A 273 6.09 -29.57 -0.89
N ARG A 274 7.15 -28.92 -1.37
CA ARG A 274 7.04 -27.70 -2.20
C ARG A 274 6.38 -27.97 -3.54
N SER A 275 6.80 -29.03 -4.23
CA SER A 275 6.19 -29.44 -5.50
C SER A 275 4.74 -29.87 -5.32
N ARG A 276 4.42 -30.59 -4.23
CA ARG A 276 3.04 -30.98 -3.89
C ARG A 276 2.16 -29.77 -3.60
N TYR A 277 2.66 -28.82 -2.80
CA TYR A 277 1.95 -27.58 -2.48
C TYR A 277 1.67 -26.78 -3.76
N TRP A 278 2.68 -26.62 -4.61
CA TRP A 278 2.51 -25.91 -5.88
C TRP A 278 1.41 -26.54 -6.77
N ALA A 279 1.36 -27.87 -6.84
CA ALA A 279 0.33 -28.58 -7.59
C ALA A 279 -1.08 -28.46 -6.98
N GLN A 280 -1.20 -28.19 -5.68
CA GLN A 280 -2.48 -27.99 -4.99
C GLN A 280 -3.13 -26.63 -5.29
N PHE A 281 -2.34 -25.64 -5.72
CA PHE A 281 -2.79 -24.27 -5.97
C PHE A 281 -2.50 -23.87 -7.44
N PRO A 282 -3.38 -24.24 -8.40
CA PRO A 282 -3.14 -24.03 -9.83
C PRO A 282 -3.00 -22.55 -10.23
N ASP A 283 -3.59 -21.64 -9.46
CA ASP A 283 -3.47 -20.19 -9.61
C ASP A 283 -2.02 -19.70 -9.48
N LEU A 284 -1.15 -20.44 -8.79
CA LEU A 284 0.30 -20.19 -8.80
C LEU A 284 0.91 -20.33 -10.20
N ASN A 285 0.42 -21.24 -11.05
CA ASN A 285 0.91 -21.36 -12.43
C ASN A 285 0.35 -20.27 -13.34
N VAL A 286 -0.81 -19.70 -12.99
CA VAL A 286 -1.39 -18.58 -13.74
C VAL A 286 -0.58 -17.32 -13.45
N PHE A 287 -0.39 -16.99 -12.18
CA PHE A 287 0.17 -15.71 -11.78
C PHE A 287 1.65 -15.74 -11.44
N PHE A 288 2.28 -16.89 -11.21
CA PHE A 288 3.70 -17.03 -10.83
C PHE A 288 4.43 -18.20 -11.53
N PRO A 289 4.19 -18.46 -12.84
CA PRO A 289 4.80 -19.61 -13.51
C PRO A 289 6.34 -19.57 -13.50
N ASP A 290 6.92 -18.37 -13.46
CA ASP A 290 8.35 -18.13 -13.36
C ASP A 290 8.96 -18.50 -12.00
N LEU A 291 8.15 -18.67 -10.95
CA LEU A 291 8.58 -19.05 -9.61
C LEU A 291 8.32 -20.53 -9.28
N ALA A 292 7.86 -21.30 -10.28
CA ALA A 292 7.50 -22.70 -10.12
C ALA A 292 8.67 -23.58 -9.64
N PRO A 293 8.42 -24.69 -8.94
CA PRO A 293 9.46 -25.64 -8.56
C PRO A 293 10.14 -26.23 -9.81
N GLY A 294 11.29 -25.69 -10.19
CA GLY A 294 11.99 -26.04 -11.45
C GLY A 294 11.92 -24.95 -12.54
N GLY A 295 11.13 -23.90 -12.34
CA GLY A 295 11.12 -22.68 -13.15
C GLY A 295 12.18 -21.69 -12.65
N LEU A 296 13.01 -21.23 -13.60
CA LEU A 296 14.03 -20.18 -13.54
C LEU A 296 14.91 -20.19 -12.27
N GLU A 297 15.91 -21.07 -12.29
CA GLU A 297 17.26 -20.59 -11.99
C GLU A 297 17.47 -19.33 -12.82
N ILE A 298 17.60 -18.15 -12.20
CA ILE A 298 17.80 -16.88 -12.89
C ILE A 298 18.88 -17.06 -13.96
N ALA A 299 18.43 -17.11 -15.21
CA ALA A 299 19.23 -16.93 -16.40
C ALA A 299 19.09 -15.45 -16.72
N GLY A 300 20.22 -14.75 -16.65
CA GLY A 300 20.34 -13.29 -16.68
C GLY A 300 21.50 -12.91 -15.80
#